data_AF-A0A7V4PNR5-F1
#
_entry.id   AF-A0A7V4PNR5-F1
#
_cell.length_a   1.000
_cell.length_b   1.000
_cell.length_c   1.000
_cell.angle_alpha   90.00
_cell.angle_beta   90.00
_cell.angle_gamma   90.00
#
_symmetry.space_group_name_H-M   'P 1'
#
loop_
_entity.id
_entity.type
_entity.pdbx_description
1 polymer ?
#
loop_
_entity_poly.entity_id
_entity_poly.type
_entity_poly.pdbx_seq_one_letter_code
_entity_poly.pdbx_strand_id
1 'polypeptide(L)' 'MGLALDEPKTNDEKIEVEGFSFLMASEVVDTIQSYGNLFIDYFEHPWMKGFQLSFQGRGSC' A
#
# COMPACT_ATOMS: atom_id res chain seq x y z
N MET A 1 -0.03 -9.32 0.00
CA MET A 1 -0.67 -8.12 0.59
C MET A 1 -1.91 -7.80 -0.23
N GLY A 2 -2.98 -7.33 0.40
CA GLY A 2 -4.21 -6.95 -0.28
C GLY A 2 -4.74 -5.64 0.32
N LEU A 3 -5.54 -4.92 -0.45
CA LEU A 3 -6.22 -3.71 0.01
C LEU A 3 -7.63 -4.07 0.46
N ALA A 4 -8.04 -3.54 1.60
CA ALA A 4 -9.39 -3.69 2.14
C ALA A 4 -9.86 -2.33 2.66
N LEU A 5 -11.17 -2.11 2.61
CA LEU A 5 -11.82 -1.00 3.29
C LEU A 5 -12.17 -1.50 4.70
N ASP A 6 -11.52 -0.92 5.71
CA ASP A 6 -11.70 -1.31 7.12
C ASP A 6 -11.73 -0.06 8.01
N GLU A 7 -12.28 -0.20 9.20
CA GLU A 7 -12.22 0.82 10.24
C GLU A 7 -10.82 0.82 10.89
N PRO A 8 -10.31 1.98 11.35
CA PRO A 8 -9.01 2.08 12.00
C PRO A 8 -8.95 1.20 13.25
N LYS A 9 -8.05 0.21 13.26
CA LYS A 9 -7.76 -0.57 14.46
C LYS A 9 -6.71 0.15 15.32
N THR A 10 -6.71 -0.14 16.61
CA THR A 10 -5.92 0.58 17.63
C THR A 10 -4.40 0.57 17.37
N ASN A 11 -3.89 -0.36 16.56
CA ASN A 11 -2.47 -0.54 16.28
C ASN A 11 -2.07 -0.24 14.83
N ASP A 12 -3.01 0.24 14.00
CA ASP A 12 -2.70 0.54 12.61
C ASP A 12 -2.07 1.92 12.50
N GLU A 13 -0.99 2.02 11.73
CA GLU A 13 -0.45 3.32 11.37
C GLU A 13 -1.37 3.98 10.34
N LYS A 14 -1.76 5.22 10.63
CA LYS A 14 -2.61 6.03 9.77
C LYS A 14 -1.77 7.03 8.98
N ILE A 15 -1.91 7.04 7.66
CA ILE A 15 -1.36 8.07 6.78
C ILE A 15 -2.49 8.72 5.99
N GLU A 16 -2.44 10.04 5.87
CA GLU A 16 -3.40 10.82 5.08
C GLU A 16 -2.74 11.31 3.80
N VAL A 17 -3.27 10.90 2.64
CA VAL A 17 -2.76 11.27 1.32
C VAL A 17 -3.93 11.69 0.45
N GLU A 18 -3.89 12.90 -0.09
CA GLU A 18 -4.90 13.42 -1.03
C GLU A 18 -6.37 13.28 -0.55
N GLY A 19 -6.60 13.37 0.76
CA GLY A 19 -7.92 13.22 1.38
C GLY A 19 -8.34 11.77 1.64
N PHE A 20 -7.49 10.78 1.34
CA PHE A 20 -7.68 9.39 1.70
C PHE A 20 -6.93 9.05 2.99
N SER A 21 -7.61 8.33 3.88
CA SER A 21 -7.00 7.74 5.08
C SER A 21 -6.56 6.32 4.77
N PHE A 22 -5.25 6.09 4.70
CA PHE A 22 -4.66 4.76 4.58
C PHE A 22 -4.33 4.23 5.97
N LEU A 23 -4.72 2.97 6.19
CA LEU A 23 -4.46 2.24 7.41
C LEU A 23 -3.50 1.10 7.07
N MET A 24 -2.38 1.06 7.77
CA MET A 24 -1.34 0.07 7.53
C MET A 24 -1.13 -0.74 8.81
N ALA A 25 -1.23 -2.06 8.68
CA ALA A 25 -0.81 -2.96 9.74
C ALA A 25 0.70 -2.80 9.98
N SER A 26 1.14 -2.95 11.22
CA SER A 26 2.56 -2.81 11.62
C SER A 26 3.51 -3.68 10.79
N GLU A 27 3.09 -4.90 10.41
CA GLU A 27 3.87 -5.78 9.53
C GLU A 27 4.17 -5.16 8.15
N VAL A 28 3.22 -4.38 7.62
CA VAL A 28 3.38 -3.67 6.34
C VAL A 28 4.31 -2.47 6.51
N VAL A 29 4.22 -1.78 7.65
CA VAL A 29 5.13 -0.68 8.01
C VAL A 29 6.57 -1.19 8.08
N ASP A 30 6.81 -2.31 8.76
CA ASP A 30 8.14 -2.93 8.85
C ASP A 30 8.68 -3.31 7.47
N THR A 31 7.79 -3.78 6.59
CA THR A 31 8.12 -4.11 5.19
C THR A 31 8.48 -2.86 4.39
N ILE A 32 7.71 -1.78 4.51
CA ILE A 32 7.99 -0.49 3.86
C ILE A 32 9.32 0.09 4.37
N GLN A 33 9.58 0.02 5.67
CA GLN A 33 10.86 0.49 6.23
C GLN A 33 12.05 -0.32 5.69
N SER A 34 11.86 -1.63 5.47
CA SER A 34 12.92 -2.52 4.97
C SER A 34 13.16 -2.41 3.47
N TYR A 35 12.09 -2.27 2.67
CA TYR A 35 12.15 -2.31 1.21
C TYR A 35 12.00 -0.93 0.54
N GLY A 36 11.65 0.11 1.29
CA GLY A 36 11.41 1.46 0.77
C GLY A 36 9.94 1.72 0.45
N ASN A 37 9.68 2.60 -0.51
CA ASN A 37 8.33 3.13 -0.75
C ASN A 37 7.39 2.08 -1.37
N LEU A 38 6.14 2.05 -0.87
CA LEU A 38 5.03 1.33 -1.46
C LEU A 38 4.28 2.25 -2.43
N PHE A 39 4.14 1.82 -3.68
CA PHE A 39 3.36 2.49 -4.70
C PHE A 39 2.08 1.70 -4.98
N ILE A 40 0.97 2.43 -5.08
CA ILE A 40 -0.35 1.87 -5.34
C ILE A 40 -0.87 2.52 -6.61
N ASP A 41 -0.93 1.75 -7.69
CA ASP A 41 -1.44 2.19 -8.99
C ASP A 41 -2.75 1.46 -9.31
N TYR A 42 -3.67 2.14 -9.99
CA TYR A 42 -4.88 1.50 -10.52
C TYR A 42 -4.71 1.24 -12.01
N PHE A 43 -4.86 -0.01 -12.43
CA PHE A 43 -4.83 -0.39 -13.83
C PHE A 43 -6.22 -0.76 -14.32
N GLU A 44 -6.60 -0.18 -15.45
CA GLU A 44 -7.81 -0.52 -16.19
C GLU A 44 -7.44 -1.05 -17.57
N HIS A 45 -7.48 -2.37 -17.71
CA HIS A 45 -7.38 -3.07 -18.98
C HIS A 45 -8.72 -3.75 -19.33
N PRO A 46 -9.00 -4.01 -20.62
CA PRO A 46 -10.22 -4.69 -21.04
C PRO A 46 -10.41 -6.07 -20.38
N TRP A 47 -9.32 -6.74 -20.00
CA TRP A 47 -9.31 -8.07 -19.39
C TRP A 47 -8.98 -8.08 -17.89
N MET A 48 -8.62 -6.95 -17.29
CA MET A 48 -8.25 -6.86 -15.88
C MET A 48 -8.42 -5.44 -15.36
N LYS A 49 -9.10 -5.29 -14.23
CA LYS A 49 -9.15 -4.03 -13.49
C LYS A 49 -8.75 -4.29 -12.05
N GLY A 50 -7.93 -3.43 -11.48
CA GLY A 50 -7.53 -3.58 -10.08
C GLY A 50 -6.39 -2.68 -9.66
N PHE A 51 -6.12 -2.71 -8.36
CA PHE A 51 -4.98 -2.03 -7.76
C PHE A 51 -3.75 -2.93 -7.85
N GLN A 52 -2.67 -2.39 -8.40
CA GLN A 52 -1.35 -2.99 -8.39
C GLN A 52 -0.53 -2.33 -7.29
N LEU A 53 0.01 -3.18 -6.42
CA LEU A 53 0.91 -2.79 -5.35
C LEU A 53 2.34 -3.08 -5.81
N SER A 54 3.22 -2.09 -5.80
CA SER A 54 4.64 -2.28 -6.14
C SER A 54 5.54 -1.67 -5.06
N PHE A 55 6.62 -2.37 -4.74
CA PHE A 55 7.69 -1.82 -3.91
C PHE A 55 8.82 -1.36 -4.79
N GLN A 56 9.28 -0.13 -4.61
CA GLN A 56 10.51 0.32 -5.24
C GLN A 56 11.69 -0.05 -4.34
N GLY A 57 12.01 -1.35 -4.33
CA GLY A 57 13.17 -1.89 -3.65
C GLY A 57 14.47 -1.33 -4.24
N ARG A 58 15.44 -1.01 -3.38
CA ARG A 58 16.86 -0.85 -3.74
C ARG A 58 17.36 -2.13 -4.43
N GLY A 59 17.17 -2.27 -5.75
CA GLY A 59 17.61 -3.48 -6.44
C GLY A 59 17.05 -3.74 -7.84
N SER A 60 16.67 -2.72 -8.62
CA SER A 60 16.53 -2.90 -10.08
C SER A 60 17.69 -2.20 -10.78
N CYS A 61 18.77 -2.95 -10.97
CA CYS A 61 19.75 -2.73 -12.04
C CYS A 61 19.39 -3.67 -13.20
#